data_AF-A0A1J3FY79-F1
#
_entry.id   AF-A0A1J3FY79-F1
#
_cell.length_a   1.000
_cell.length_b   1.000
_cell.length_c   1.000
_cell.angle_alpha   90.00
_cell.angle_beta   90.00
_cell.angle_gamma   90.00
#
_symmetry.space_group_name_H-M   'P 1'
#
loop_
_entity.id
_entity.type
_entity.pdbx_description
1 polymer ?
#
loop_
_entity_poly.entity_id
_entity_poly.type
_entity_poly.pdbx_seq_one_letter_code
_entity_poly.pdbx_strand_id
1 'polypeptide(L)'
;MTMRRSLRLRSITVMMLMAVLVWSVTLETCIARRGRHWRHNHRSPSSSDVSDFSSSKKPKSHGNSHHSSHNNHNNNNHPHKSKPKPKPKVKSPPKADDNNSPVVPRPPKVQPPSLPPPKGTQVFNVMDFGAKGDGKCDDTKAFEAAWAAACKIEASMMIVPPDYTFLVGPITFSGPYCQPNIVFQLDGTIIAPTDSKSWGKGLMWWIDFTKLKGIKVQGKGVIDGRGSGWWQQDYPFIDGETKLILPLNNSVQEPPLMPIRSELDGRMPSIKPTALRFSGSLDVEVTGITIQNSPQCHLKFDNCVGVVVHGMAVSSPGDSPNTDGIHLQNTKDVLIHSTTLACGDDCISIQTGCSNVYVHNVNCGPGHGISIGSLGRDSTKACVSNITVRDVAMHNTMTGVRIKTWQGGVGSVKGILFSNIQLNEVQLPIVIDQFYCDHSTCKNQTSAVAVEGVTYERIKGTYTVKPVHFACSDNFPCVDVQLSSIELKPVQERYHMYDPFCWQTFGELNTPTLPPIDCLQIGKPPRNKVQSDHDLC
;
A
#
# COMPACT_ATOMS: atom_id res chain seq x y z
N MET A 1 76.86 -27.10 -24.70
CA MET A 1 76.56 -27.37 -23.28
C MET A 1 75.09 -27.02 -23.07
N THR A 2 74.19 -27.96 -23.38
CA THR A 2 72.74 -27.69 -23.53
C THR A 2 72.00 -28.50 -22.48
N MET A 3 71.68 -27.86 -21.36
CA MET A 3 71.02 -28.50 -20.22
C MET A 3 69.49 -28.36 -20.37
N ARG A 4 68.83 -29.41 -20.87
CA ARG A 4 67.36 -29.52 -20.85
C ARG A 4 66.89 -29.68 -19.40
N ARG A 5 66.27 -28.65 -18.84
CA ARG A 5 65.50 -28.76 -17.58
C ARG A 5 64.16 -29.43 -17.87
N SER A 6 64.03 -30.68 -17.43
CA SER A 6 62.75 -31.39 -17.33
C SER A 6 61.91 -30.75 -16.22
N LEU A 7 60.91 -29.94 -16.58
CA LEU A 7 59.81 -29.62 -15.67
C LEU A 7 58.98 -30.90 -15.52
N ARG A 8 59.07 -31.56 -14.36
CA ARG A 8 58.33 -32.79 -14.07
C ARG A 8 56.82 -32.53 -14.23
N LEU A 9 56.18 -33.25 -15.14
CA LEU A 9 54.72 -33.25 -15.40
C LEU A 9 53.88 -33.35 -14.11
N ARG A 10 54.39 -34.01 -13.06
CA ARG A 10 53.77 -34.14 -11.73
C ARG A 10 53.55 -32.79 -11.01
N SER A 11 54.40 -31.79 -11.25
CA SER A 11 54.27 -30.48 -10.59
C SER A 11 53.16 -29.63 -11.20
N ILE A 12 52.91 -29.77 -12.51
CA ILE A 12 51.83 -29.06 -13.22
C ILE A 12 50.47 -29.69 -12.89
N THR A 13 50.41 -31.03 -12.79
CA THR A 13 49.17 -31.73 -12.40
C THR A 13 48.76 -31.41 -10.96
N VAL A 14 49.71 -31.31 -10.03
CA VAL A 14 49.42 -30.90 -8.64
C VAL A 14 48.97 -29.44 -8.57
N MET A 15 49.58 -28.53 -9.34
CA MET A 15 49.11 -27.13 -9.41
C MET A 15 47.72 -27.01 -10.04
N MET A 16 47.41 -27.77 -11.09
CA MET A 16 46.07 -27.80 -11.68
C MET A 16 45.04 -28.39 -10.71
N LEU A 17 45.38 -29.45 -9.97
CA LEU A 17 44.49 -30.04 -8.96
C LEU A 17 44.23 -29.09 -7.79
N MET A 18 45.26 -28.37 -7.33
CA MET A 18 45.10 -27.34 -6.30
C MET A 18 44.33 -26.15 -6.82
N ALA A 19 44.52 -25.74 -8.08
CA ALA A 19 43.72 -24.68 -8.70
C ALA A 19 42.26 -25.09 -8.86
N VAL A 20 41.97 -26.33 -9.27
CA VAL A 20 40.61 -26.90 -9.37
C VAL A 20 39.99 -27.06 -7.99
N LEU A 21 40.75 -27.51 -6.99
CA LEU A 21 40.29 -27.60 -5.61
C LEU A 21 39.96 -26.21 -5.06
N VAL A 22 40.85 -25.24 -5.19
CA VAL A 22 40.62 -23.84 -4.80
C VAL A 22 39.42 -23.25 -5.56
N TRP A 23 39.28 -23.48 -6.86
CA TRP A 23 38.10 -23.11 -7.64
C TRP A 23 36.82 -23.75 -7.10
N SER A 24 36.89 -25.03 -6.72
CA SER A 24 35.76 -25.77 -6.16
C SER A 24 35.40 -25.39 -4.72
N VAL A 25 36.33 -24.81 -3.95
CA VAL A 25 36.05 -24.26 -2.61
C VAL A 25 35.51 -22.83 -2.69
N THR A 26 35.85 -22.07 -3.75
CA THR A 26 35.31 -20.72 -3.99
C THR A 26 33.98 -20.68 -4.74
N LEU A 27 33.57 -21.80 -5.34
CA LEU A 27 32.22 -21.99 -5.88
C LEU A 27 31.30 -22.47 -4.74
N GLU A 28 30.85 -21.54 -3.89
CA GLU A 28 29.59 -21.75 -3.16
C GLU A 28 28.48 -21.88 -4.21
N THR A 29 28.25 -23.10 -4.66
CA THR A 29 27.23 -23.36 -5.66
C THR A 29 25.86 -23.01 -5.06
N CYS A 30 25.17 -22.04 -5.65
CA CYS A 30 23.78 -21.67 -5.34
C CYS A 30 22.77 -22.77 -5.69
N ILE A 31 23.17 -24.03 -5.61
CA ILE A 31 22.31 -25.18 -5.86
C ILE A 31 21.40 -25.31 -4.63
N ALA A 32 20.18 -24.78 -4.75
CA ALA A 32 19.07 -25.18 -3.92
C ALA A 32 18.98 -26.71 -3.98
N ARG A 33 19.21 -27.39 -2.86
CA ARG A 33 19.08 -28.85 -2.79
C ARG A 33 17.64 -29.18 -3.16
N ARG A 34 17.42 -29.78 -4.33
CA ARG A 34 16.12 -30.40 -4.72
C ARG A 34 15.65 -31.24 -3.53
N GLY A 35 14.57 -30.79 -2.88
CA GLY A 35 14.03 -31.46 -1.70
C GLY A 35 13.80 -32.94 -1.98
N ARG A 36 14.31 -33.80 -1.09
CA ARG A 36 14.07 -35.24 -1.14
C ARG A 36 12.55 -35.46 -1.11
N HIS A 37 12.03 -36.14 -2.12
CA HIS A 37 10.66 -36.64 -2.12
C HIS A 37 10.47 -37.54 -0.90
N TRP A 38 9.69 -37.07 0.07
CA TRP A 38 9.15 -37.95 1.10
C TRP A 38 8.08 -38.83 0.46
N ARG A 39 8.50 -40.00 -0.05
CA ARG A 39 7.58 -41.08 -0.40
C ARG A 39 7.06 -41.69 0.89
N HIS A 40 5.85 -41.33 1.30
CA HIS A 40 5.09 -42.18 2.20
C HIS A 40 4.56 -43.39 1.42
N ASN A 41 5.03 -44.56 1.85
CA ASN A 41 4.61 -45.86 1.36
C ASN A 41 3.21 -46.14 1.93
N HIS A 42 2.17 -46.08 1.10
CA HIS A 42 0.92 -46.78 1.37
C HIS A 42 0.57 -47.65 0.17
N ARG A 43 0.77 -48.96 0.38
CA ARG A 43 0.16 -50.03 -0.40
C ARG A 43 -1.31 -50.16 0.01
N SER A 44 -2.17 -50.34 -1.00
CA SER A 44 -3.35 -51.25 -1.11
C SER A 44 -4.52 -50.54 -1.83
N PRO A 45 -5.43 -51.26 -2.51
CA PRO A 45 -5.36 -51.41 -3.97
C PRO A 45 -6.59 -50.83 -4.69
N SER A 46 -6.45 -50.85 -6.02
CA SER A 46 -7.44 -50.61 -7.08
C SER A 46 -8.87 -51.11 -6.85
N SER A 47 -9.84 -50.30 -7.27
CA SER A 47 -10.88 -50.71 -8.22
C SER A 47 -11.43 -49.49 -8.96
N SER A 48 -11.59 -49.68 -10.26
CA SER A 48 -12.07 -48.75 -11.29
C SER A 48 -13.61 -48.69 -11.35
N ASP A 49 -14.07 -47.74 -12.17
CA ASP A 49 -15.34 -47.70 -12.90
C ASP A 49 -16.62 -47.26 -12.16
N VAL A 50 -17.60 -46.59 -12.74
CA VAL A 50 -17.79 -45.60 -13.84
C VAL A 50 -19.30 -45.27 -13.80
N SER A 51 -19.69 -44.09 -14.30
CA SER A 51 -21.02 -43.72 -14.88
C SER A 51 -22.23 -43.36 -13.99
N ASP A 52 -22.65 -42.09 -14.18
CA ASP A 52 -23.92 -41.62 -14.76
C ASP A 52 -25.23 -41.38 -13.96
N PHE A 53 -25.71 -40.15 -14.19
CA PHE A 53 -27.07 -39.65 -14.47
C PHE A 53 -28.23 -39.69 -13.44
N SER A 54 -28.52 -38.48 -12.95
CA SER A 54 -29.78 -37.72 -13.08
C SER A 54 -31.06 -38.04 -12.27
N SER A 55 -31.53 -36.96 -11.63
CA SER A 55 -32.89 -36.40 -11.66
C SER A 55 -34.01 -36.94 -10.73
N SER A 56 -34.42 -35.99 -9.86
CA SER A 56 -35.82 -35.60 -9.57
C SER A 56 -36.68 -36.48 -8.64
N LYS A 57 -37.12 -35.90 -7.51
CA LYS A 57 -38.49 -35.42 -7.23
C LYS A 57 -38.77 -35.29 -5.72
N LYS A 58 -39.30 -34.12 -5.32
CA LYS A 58 -40.09 -33.87 -4.09
C LYS A 58 -41.50 -34.50 -4.23
N PRO A 59 -42.25 -34.76 -3.14
CA PRO A 59 -43.14 -33.76 -2.48
C PRO A 59 -43.06 -33.79 -0.92
N LYS A 60 -43.20 -32.66 -0.18
CA LYS A 60 -44.39 -32.12 0.56
C LYS A 60 -45.14 -33.19 1.42
N SER A 61 -45.58 -33.00 2.68
CA SER A 61 -46.03 -31.82 3.43
C SER A 61 -46.19 -32.12 4.96
N HIS A 62 -46.02 -31.12 5.83
CA HIS A 62 -47.02 -30.53 6.79
C HIS A 62 -47.09 -31.02 8.26
N GLY A 63 -47.37 -30.06 9.15
CA GLY A 63 -47.71 -30.18 10.59
C GLY A 63 -46.73 -29.39 11.47
N ASN A 64 -46.85 -28.10 11.82
CA ASN A 64 -47.92 -27.22 12.32
C ASN A 64 -48.03 -27.15 13.87
N SER A 65 -48.22 -25.91 14.36
CA SER A 65 -48.58 -25.44 15.73
C SER A 65 -47.48 -25.45 16.82
N HIS A 66 -47.08 -24.32 17.41
CA HIS A 66 -47.74 -23.25 18.21
C HIS A 66 -47.82 -23.55 19.72
N HIS A 67 -47.20 -22.69 20.55
CA HIS A 67 -47.77 -21.93 21.69
C HIS A 67 -46.72 -21.62 22.77
N SER A 68 -46.45 -20.31 22.98
CA SER A 68 -46.79 -19.47 24.15
C SER A 68 -45.77 -19.57 25.30
N SER A 69 -45.02 -18.51 25.65
CA SER A 69 -45.44 -17.29 26.38
C SER A 69 -46.11 -17.55 27.72
N HIS A 70 -45.42 -17.23 28.82
CA HIS A 70 -45.83 -16.39 29.97
C HIS A 70 -44.70 -16.45 31.04
N ASN A 71 -44.06 -15.35 31.45
CA ASN A 71 -44.44 -14.20 32.30
C ASN A 71 -44.29 -14.39 33.82
N ASN A 72 -43.57 -13.41 34.43
CA ASN A 72 -43.66 -12.84 35.79
C ASN A 72 -43.16 -13.68 36.99
N HIS A 73 -42.54 -13.15 38.07
CA HIS A 73 -42.67 -11.83 38.74
C HIS A 73 -41.44 -11.47 39.64
N ASN A 74 -41.14 -10.15 39.71
CA ASN A 74 -40.77 -9.28 40.87
C ASN A 74 -39.99 -9.81 42.10
N ASN A 75 -38.96 -9.05 42.56
CA ASN A 75 -39.17 -7.89 43.47
C ASN A 75 -37.86 -7.13 43.87
N ASN A 76 -37.91 -5.80 43.72
CA ASN A 76 -37.45 -4.67 44.56
C ASN A 76 -36.19 -4.74 45.47
N ASN A 77 -35.26 -3.77 45.30
CA ASN A 77 -35.15 -2.58 46.18
C ASN A 77 -33.99 -1.63 45.79
N HIS A 78 -34.29 -0.33 45.75
CA HIS A 78 -33.34 0.82 45.82
C HIS A 78 -33.74 1.65 47.05
N PRO A 79 -32.82 2.42 47.68
CA PRO A 79 -32.79 3.86 47.39
C PRO A 79 -31.46 4.63 47.54
N HIS A 80 -31.33 5.65 46.70
CA HIS A 80 -30.84 7.04 46.87
C HIS A 80 -29.42 7.47 47.35
N LYS A 81 -28.95 8.47 46.58
CA LYS A 81 -27.79 9.41 46.64
C LYS A 81 -27.54 10.17 47.96
N SER A 82 -26.27 10.50 48.24
CA SER A 82 -25.77 11.89 48.49
C SER A 82 -24.24 11.97 48.77
N LYS A 83 -23.62 13.09 48.38
CA LYS A 83 -22.24 13.59 48.71
C LYS A 83 -22.35 14.58 49.89
N PRO A 84 -21.31 14.90 50.73
CA PRO A 84 -20.11 15.69 50.35
C PRO A 84 -18.78 15.50 51.17
N LYS A 85 -17.72 16.23 50.74
CA LYS A 85 -16.31 16.42 51.23
C LYS A 85 -16.21 17.23 52.57
N PRO A 86 -15.03 17.59 53.20
CA PRO A 86 -13.59 17.55 52.79
C PRO A 86 -12.54 17.12 53.88
N LYS A 87 -11.24 17.05 53.50
CA LYS A 87 -10.06 16.99 54.41
C LYS A 87 -8.98 18.03 54.02
N PRO A 88 -8.08 18.46 54.94
CA PRO A 88 -7.45 19.78 54.94
C PRO A 88 -6.10 19.90 54.21
N LYS A 89 -5.73 21.18 53.95
CA LYS A 89 -4.52 21.69 53.28
C LYS A 89 -3.24 21.52 54.12
N VAL A 90 -2.13 21.20 53.46
CA VAL A 90 -0.76 21.37 54.00
C VAL A 90 0.03 22.32 53.09
N LYS A 91 0.84 23.16 53.74
CA LYS A 91 1.57 24.33 53.24
C LYS A 91 2.81 23.94 52.40
N SER A 92 3.14 24.80 51.44
CA SER A 92 4.41 24.82 50.68
C SER A 92 5.48 25.68 51.37
N PRO A 93 6.76 25.29 51.25
CA PRO A 93 7.88 26.24 51.25
C PRO A 93 8.89 25.92 50.10
N PRO A 94 10.00 26.67 49.97
CA PRO A 94 10.25 27.67 48.93
C PRO A 94 11.05 27.15 47.71
N LYS A 95 11.09 27.96 46.65
CA LYS A 95 11.94 27.77 45.47
C LYS A 95 13.43 27.82 45.85
N ALA A 96 14.22 26.88 45.31
CA ALA A 96 15.68 26.95 45.26
C ALA A 96 16.18 26.42 43.90
N ASP A 97 16.92 27.31 43.26
CA ASP A 97 17.85 27.24 42.12
C ASP A 97 18.20 25.89 41.48
N ASP A 98 17.97 25.83 40.16
CA ASP A 98 18.54 24.86 39.23
C ASP A 98 20.03 25.14 39.04
N ASN A 99 20.89 24.25 39.55
CA ASN A 99 22.06 23.75 38.82
C ASN A 99 22.76 22.64 39.61
N ASN A 100 23.06 21.54 38.91
CA ASN A 100 23.77 20.31 39.32
C ASN A 100 23.00 19.25 40.13
N SER A 101 22.56 18.20 39.43
CA SER A 101 22.47 16.83 39.97
C SER A 101 22.45 15.76 38.85
N PRO A 102 22.80 14.49 39.17
CA PRO A 102 23.49 13.56 38.27
C PRO A 102 22.58 12.79 37.31
N VAL A 103 23.17 12.28 36.23
CA VAL A 103 22.54 11.35 35.30
C VAL A 103 22.16 10.05 36.04
N VAL A 104 20.87 9.82 36.24
CA VAL A 104 20.31 8.55 36.73
C VAL A 104 19.99 7.66 35.50
N PRO A 105 20.47 6.41 35.42
CA PRO A 105 20.13 5.52 34.30
C PRO A 105 18.63 5.18 34.30
N ARG A 106 17.98 5.36 33.15
CA ARG A 106 16.58 4.94 32.93
C ARG A 106 16.49 3.41 33.02
N PRO A 107 15.47 2.84 33.71
CA PRO A 107 15.30 1.39 33.77
C PRO A 107 15.02 0.81 32.37
N PRO A 108 15.46 -0.44 32.10
CA PRO A 108 15.24 -1.07 30.81
C PRO A 108 13.75 -1.21 30.53
N LYS A 109 13.33 -0.86 29.30
CA LYS A 109 11.99 -1.19 28.79
C LYS A 109 11.86 -2.72 28.76
N VAL A 110 11.06 -3.26 29.67
CA VAL A 110 10.61 -4.65 29.61
C VAL A 110 9.66 -4.76 28.41
N GLN A 111 10.09 -5.44 27.36
CA GLN A 111 9.22 -5.84 26.26
C GLN A 111 8.22 -6.89 26.80
N PRO A 112 6.91 -6.81 26.46
CA PRO A 112 6.01 -7.92 26.69
C PRO A 112 6.54 -9.15 25.94
N PRO A 113 6.47 -10.37 26.51
CA PRO A 113 6.84 -11.57 25.80
C PRO A 113 5.99 -11.68 24.52
N SER A 114 6.64 -11.96 23.39
CA SER A 114 5.96 -12.43 22.19
C SER A 114 5.07 -13.61 22.56
N LEU A 115 3.76 -13.48 22.33
CA LEU A 115 2.83 -14.59 22.50
C LEU A 115 3.33 -15.78 21.66
N PRO A 116 3.52 -16.97 22.25
CA PRO A 116 3.85 -18.15 21.47
C PRO A 116 2.72 -18.43 20.46
N PRO A 117 3.04 -18.94 19.26
CA PRO A 117 2.03 -19.31 18.28
C PRO A 117 1.04 -20.30 18.91
N PRO A 118 -0.26 -20.21 18.58
CA PRO A 118 -1.26 -21.12 19.12
C PRO A 118 -0.81 -22.56 18.90
N LYS A 119 -0.84 -23.36 19.97
CA LYS A 119 -0.49 -24.79 19.94
C LYS A 119 -1.32 -25.47 18.84
N GLY A 120 -0.68 -25.82 17.73
CA GLY A 120 -1.32 -26.48 16.58
C GLY A 120 -0.94 -25.91 15.20
N THR A 121 -0.34 -24.73 15.11
CA THR A 121 0.08 -24.16 13.82
C THR A 121 1.32 -24.87 13.26
N GLN A 122 1.18 -25.56 12.13
CA GLN A 122 2.30 -26.16 11.40
C GLN A 122 3.16 -25.05 10.79
N VAL A 123 4.46 -25.04 11.12
CA VAL A 123 5.42 -24.04 10.65
C VAL A 123 6.26 -24.62 9.50
N PHE A 124 6.48 -23.82 8.46
CA PHE A 124 7.29 -24.11 7.28
C PHE A 124 8.35 -23.02 7.11
N ASN A 125 9.57 -23.29 7.56
CA ASN A 125 10.69 -22.36 7.44
C ASN A 125 11.35 -22.48 6.07
N VAL A 126 11.51 -21.38 5.33
CA VAL A 126 12.13 -21.38 3.98
C VAL A 126 13.52 -22.02 3.95
N MET A 127 14.26 -21.97 5.06
CA MET A 127 15.58 -22.60 5.20
C MET A 127 15.50 -24.13 5.10
N ASP A 128 14.42 -24.75 5.60
CA ASP A 128 14.20 -26.20 5.52
C ASP A 128 13.94 -26.67 4.08
N PHE A 129 13.59 -25.73 3.20
CA PHE A 129 13.37 -25.95 1.77
C PHE A 129 14.58 -25.58 0.91
N GLY A 130 15.73 -25.28 1.54
CA GLY A 130 17.00 -25.08 0.87
C GLY A 130 17.35 -23.64 0.56
N ALA A 131 16.64 -22.66 1.13
CA ALA A 131 17.03 -21.26 1.05
C ALA A 131 18.40 -21.04 1.72
N LYS A 132 19.19 -20.13 1.17
CA LYS A 132 20.51 -19.73 1.66
C LYS A 132 20.44 -18.50 2.55
N GLY A 133 19.64 -17.50 2.16
CA GLY A 133 19.50 -16.28 2.95
C GLY A 133 20.78 -15.43 3.02
N ASP A 134 21.63 -15.51 2.00
CA ASP A 134 22.92 -14.81 1.90
C ASP A 134 22.88 -13.52 1.02
N GLY A 135 21.71 -13.21 0.46
CA GLY A 135 21.47 -12.08 -0.44
C GLY A 135 22.10 -12.22 -1.82
N LYS A 136 22.64 -13.39 -2.17
CA LYS A 136 23.36 -13.65 -3.42
C LYS A 136 22.77 -14.81 -4.19
N CYS A 137 22.47 -15.92 -3.52
CA CYS A 137 21.88 -17.08 -4.14
C CYS A 137 20.38 -16.89 -4.35
N ASP A 138 19.91 -17.32 -5.52
CA ASP A 138 18.48 -17.29 -5.85
C ASP A 138 17.69 -18.29 -4.98
N ASP A 139 16.95 -17.75 -4.03
CA ASP A 139 16.15 -18.50 -3.05
C ASP A 139 14.71 -18.74 -3.53
N THR A 140 14.35 -18.32 -4.74
CA THR A 140 12.97 -18.39 -5.27
C THR A 140 12.39 -19.80 -5.19
N LYS A 141 13.18 -20.83 -5.54
CA LYS A 141 12.72 -22.23 -5.50
C LYS A 141 12.48 -22.75 -4.09
N ALA A 142 13.20 -22.27 -3.10
CA ALA A 142 12.95 -22.62 -1.71
C ALA A 142 11.63 -22.00 -1.22
N PHE A 143 11.35 -20.75 -1.59
CA PHE A 143 10.09 -20.08 -1.28
C PHE A 143 8.89 -20.76 -1.95
N GLU A 144 8.99 -21.12 -3.23
CA GLU A 144 7.96 -21.88 -3.94
C GLU A 144 7.66 -23.22 -3.24
N ALA A 145 8.70 -23.93 -2.79
CA ALA A 145 8.54 -25.23 -2.14
C ALA A 145 7.96 -25.12 -0.72
N ALA A 146 8.39 -24.13 0.07
CA ALA A 146 7.80 -23.84 1.38
C ALA A 146 6.33 -23.47 1.26
N TRP A 147 5.98 -22.62 0.30
CA TRP A 147 4.59 -22.25 0.02
C TRP A 147 3.74 -23.46 -0.37
N ALA A 148 4.24 -24.30 -1.29
CA ALA A 148 3.52 -25.50 -1.72
C ALA A 148 3.25 -26.50 -0.58
N ALA A 149 4.08 -26.49 0.46
CA ALA A 149 3.87 -27.28 1.67
C ALA A 149 2.85 -26.60 2.62
N ALA A 150 3.01 -25.31 2.90
CA ALA A 150 2.11 -24.52 3.74
C ALA A 150 0.68 -24.50 3.20
N CYS A 151 0.52 -24.29 1.89
CA CYS A 151 -0.74 -24.25 1.16
C CYS A 151 -1.67 -25.45 1.41
N LYS A 152 -1.12 -26.62 1.78
CA LYS A 152 -1.91 -27.84 2.02
C LYS A 152 -2.56 -27.91 3.40
N ILE A 153 -2.17 -27.03 4.32
CA ILE A 153 -2.54 -27.10 5.73
C ILE A 153 -3.23 -25.79 6.12
N GLU A 154 -4.45 -25.91 6.66
CA GLU A 154 -5.21 -24.78 7.16
C GLU A 154 -4.49 -24.10 8.32
N ALA A 155 -4.53 -22.77 8.36
CA ALA A 155 -3.92 -21.97 9.41
C ALA A 155 -2.42 -22.27 9.64
N SER A 156 -1.72 -22.72 8.59
CA SER A 156 -0.28 -22.93 8.62
C SER A 156 0.49 -21.61 8.62
N MET A 157 1.76 -21.68 9.01
CA MET A 157 2.67 -20.53 8.99
C MET A 157 3.87 -20.83 8.10
N MET A 158 4.09 -20.02 7.07
CA MET A 158 5.35 -19.98 6.33
C MET A 158 6.22 -18.87 6.94
N ILE A 159 7.46 -19.19 7.34
CA ILE A 159 8.36 -18.23 8.00
C ILE A 159 9.60 -17.93 7.17
N VAL A 160 9.87 -16.63 7.02
CA VAL A 160 11.09 -16.03 6.50
C VAL A 160 11.87 -15.50 7.71
N PRO A 161 12.88 -16.23 8.20
CA PRO A 161 13.49 -15.98 9.51
C PRO A 161 14.28 -14.66 9.55
N PRO A 162 14.43 -14.04 10.73
CA PRO A 162 15.24 -12.85 10.92
C PRO A 162 16.73 -13.15 10.66
N ASP A 163 17.54 -12.09 10.53
CA ASP A 163 19.00 -12.14 10.33
C ASP A 163 19.48 -12.69 8.97
N TYR A 164 18.55 -13.10 8.10
CA TYR A 164 18.84 -13.56 6.74
C TYR A 164 18.35 -12.57 5.69
N THR A 165 19.03 -12.56 4.54
CA THR A 165 18.64 -11.79 3.35
C THR A 165 18.40 -12.73 2.18
N PHE A 166 17.18 -12.81 1.67
CA PHE A 166 16.80 -13.74 0.62
C PHE A 166 16.72 -13.02 -0.72
N LEU A 167 17.53 -13.43 -1.69
CA LEU A 167 17.38 -12.95 -3.07
C LEU A 167 16.26 -13.76 -3.74
N VAL A 168 15.14 -13.11 -4.01
CA VAL A 168 13.95 -13.78 -4.55
C VAL A 168 13.55 -13.07 -5.84
N GLY A 169 13.47 -13.83 -6.94
CA GLY A 169 12.95 -13.35 -8.23
C GLY A 169 11.43 -13.19 -8.24
N PRO A 170 10.85 -12.87 -9.41
CA PRO A 170 9.40 -12.81 -9.56
C PRO A 170 8.73 -14.12 -9.14
N ILE A 171 7.77 -14.03 -8.21
CA ILE A 171 7.11 -15.20 -7.60
C ILE A 171 5.61 -14.94 -7.40
N THR A 172 4.82 -16.00 -7.58
CA THR A 172 3.37 -15.98 -7.33
C THR A 172 3.00 -17.10 -6.35
N PHE A 173 2.44 -16.69 -5.21
CA PHE A 173 1.83 -17.55 -4.20
C PHE A 173 0.35 -17.76 -4.53
N SER A 174 0.08 -18.81 -5.31
CA SER A 174 -1.26 -19.11 -5.84
C SER A 174 -2.13 -19.86 -4.83
N GLY A 175 -3.34 -19.35 -4.61
CA GLY A 175 -4.33 -19.79 -3.63
C GLY A 175 -5.56 -20.59 -4.08
N PRO A 176 -5.90 -20.83 -5.36
CA PRO A 176 -7.14 -21.52 -5.73
C PRO A 176 -7.36 -22.91 -5.10
N TYR A 177 -6.27 -23.55 -4.65
CA TYR A 177 -6.29 -24.86 -4.00
C TYR A 177 -5.63 -24.85 -2.61
N CYS A 178 -5.36 -23.66 -2.06
CA CYS A 178 -4.79 -23.55 -0.73
C CYS A 178 -5.87 -23.58 0.35
N GLN A 179 -5.51 -24.20 1.47
CA GLN A 179 -6.29 -24.08 2.70
C GLN A 179 -6.28 -22.63 3.20
N PRO A 180 -7.33 -22.17 3.88
CA PRO A 180 -7.46 -20.79 4.29
C PRO A 180 -6.58 -20.44 5.50
N ASN A 181 -6.53 -19.15 5.82
CA ASN A 181 -5.95 -18.60 7.05
C ASN A 181 -4.43 -18.78 7.19
N ILE A 182 -3.72 -18.97 6.08
CA ILE A 182 -2.25 -19.09 6.08
C ILE A 182 -1.63 -17.79 6.59
N VAL A 183 -0.59 -17.91 7.41
CA VAL A 183 0.24 -16.80 7.88
C VAL A 183 1.58 -16.82 7.17
N PHE A 184 1.91 -15.73 6.48
CA PHE A 184 3.25 -15.46 5.96
C PHE A 184 3.98 -14.57 6.98
N GLN A 185 4.86 -15.19 7.78
CA GLN A 185 5.67 -14.55 8.79
C GLN A 185 6.99 -14.05 8.16
N LEU A 186 7.10 -12.74 7.93
CA LEU A 186 8.27 -12.07 7.38
C LEU A 186 9.05 -11.35 8.49
N ASP A 187 10.13 -11.97 8.96
CA ASP A 187 11.04 -11.38 9.95
C ASP A 187 12.44 -11.08 9.39
N GLY A 188 12.82 -11.72 8.28
CA GLY A 188 14.05 -11.44 7.53
C GLY A 188 13.90 -10.34 6.48
N THR A 189 14.89 -10.26 5.58
CA THR A 189 14.87 -9.35 4.43
C THR A 189 14.69 -10.13 3.14
N ILE A 190 13.78 -9.70 2.27
CA ILE A 190 13.65 -10.20 0.89
C ILE A 190 14.13 -9.07 -0.04
N ILE A 191 15.07 -9.36 -0.94
CA ILE A 191 15.59 -8.39 -1.91
C ILE A 191 15.32 -8.82 -3.35
N ALA A 192 15.03 -7.84 -4.20
CA ALA A 192 14.77 -8.06 -5.61
C ALA A 192 16.08 -8.27 -6.42
N PRO A 193 16.06 -9.05 -7.51
CA PRO A 193 17.20 -9.14 -8.43
C PRO A 193 17.38 -7.85 -9.23
N THR A 194 18.64 -7.44 -9.39
CA THR A 194 19.04 -6.26 -10.17
C THR A 194 19.49 -6.60 -11.60
N ASP A 195 19.58 -7.88 -11.95
CA ASP A 195 19.83 -8.34 -13.32
C ASP A 195 18.52 -8.35 -14.10
N SER A 196 18.48 -7.67 -15.25
CA SER A 196 17.30 -7.60 -16.11
C SER A 196 16.86 -8.98 -16.62
N LYS A 197 17.78 -9.96 -16.72
CA LYS A 197 17.45 -11.33 -17.12
C LYS A 197 16.45 -12.02 -16.19
N SER A 198 16.49 -11.71 -14.89
CA SER A 198 15.55 -12.28 -13.90
C SER A 198 14.10 -11.83 -14.13
N TRP A 199 13.88 -10.78 -14.92
CA TRP A 199 12.57 -10.17 -15.17
C TRP A 199 12.00 -10.49 -16.55
N GLY A 200 12.75 -11.22 -17.40
CA GLY A 200 12.32 -11.56 -18.75
C GLY A 200 11.95 -10.33 -19.58
N LYS A 201 10.72 -10.30 -20.11
CA LYS A 201 10.19 -9.15 -20.89
C LYS A 201 9.60 -8.03 -20.01
N GLY A 202 9.64 -8.17 -18.68
CA GLY A 202 8.94 -7.32 -17.73
C GLY A 202 7.66 -7.97 -17.22
N LEU A 203 7.36 -7.75 -15.94
CA LEU A 203 6.21 -8.29 -15.22
C LEU A 203 5.59 -7.17 -14.39
N MET A 204 4.27 -7.22 -14.20
CA MET A 204 3.54 -6.17 -13.46
C MET A 204 3.68 -6.30 -11.94
N TRP A 205 4.28 -7.39 -11.44
CA TRP A 205 4.49 -7.64 -10.02
C TRP A 205 5.81 -8.38 -9.80
N TRP A 206 6.34 -8.23 -8.58
CA TRP A 206 7.46 -9.00 -8.08
C TRP A 206 6.95 -10.16 -7.20
N ILE A 207 6.25 -9.85 -6.11
CA ILE A 207 5.64 -10.85 -5.21
C ILE A 207 4.12 -10.71 -5.30
N ASP A 208 3.42 -11.75 -5.76
CA ASP A 208 1.96 -11.75 -5.88
C ASP A 208 1.32 -12.88 -5.06
N PHE A 209 0.36 -12.52 -4.23
CA PHE A 209 -0.53 -13.42 -3.49
C PHE A 209 -1.89 -13.43 -4.18
N THR A 210 -2.23 -14.53 -4.85
CA THR A 210 -3.41 -14.57 -5.74
C THR A 210 -4.45 -15.57 -5.30
N LYS A 211 -5.72 -15.16 -5.29
CA LYS A 211 -6.90 -16.01 -5.03
C LYS A 211 -6.84 -16.74 -3.69
N LEU A 212 -6.46 -16.03 -2.63
CA LEU A 212 -6.37 -16.57 -1.26
C LEU A 212 -7.57 -16.15 -0.41
N LYS A 213 -7.79 -16.88 0.69
CA LYS A 213 -8.81 -16.58 1.69
C LYS A 213 -8.17 -16.53 3.08
N GLY A 214 -8.28 -15.41 3.77
CA GLY A 214 -7.77 -15.25 5.14
C GLY A 214 -6.25 -15.10 5.24
N ILE A 215 -5.56 -14.78 4.14
CA ILE A 215 -4.08 -14.67 4.16
C ILE A 215 -3.65 -13.50 5.05
N LYS A 216 -2.71 -13.78 5.96
CA LYS A 216 -2.08 -12.76 6.80
C LYS A 216 -0.59 -12.65 6.48
N VAL A 217 -0.14 -11.48 6.06
CA VAL A 217 1.29 -11.14 5.97
C VAL A 217 1.66 -10.29 7.18
N GLN A 218 2.54 -10.81 8.02
CA GLN A 218 2.93 -10.15 9.26
C GLN A 218 4.43 -10.28 9.55
N GLY A 219 4.95 -9.47 10.46
CA GLY A 219 6.29 -9.61 11.01
C GLY A 219 6.97 -8.26 11.16
N LYS A 220 8.30 -8.26 11.22
CA LYS A 220 9.13 -7.03 11.32
C LYS A 220 10.17 -6.91 10.21
N GLY A 221 10.11 -7.83 9.26
CA GLY A 221 11.05 -7.92 8.15
C GLY A 221 10.82 -6.87 7.06
N VAL A 222 11.66 -6.94 6.04
CA VAL A 222 11.77 -5.95 4.98
C VAL A 222 11.58 -6.60 3.61
N ILE A 223 10.80 -5.96 2.74
CA ILE A 223 10.77 -6.24 1.30
C ILE A 223 11.47 -5.06 0.61
N ASP A 224 12.67 -5.29 0.06
CA ASP A 224 13.46 -4.28 -0.65
C ASP A 224 13.42 -4.53 -2.17
N GLY A 225 12.68 -3.67 -2.87
CA GLY A 225 12.49 -3.75 -4.32
C GLY A 225 13.71 -3.32 -5.15
N ARG A 226 14.74 -2.73 -4.53
CA ARG A 226 15.96 -2.21 -5.19
C ARG A 226 15.66 -1.39 -6.44
N GLY A 227 14.64 -0.53 -6.34
CA GLY A 227 13.99 0.21 -7.42
C GLY A 227 14.86 1.20 -8.20
N SER A 228 15.99 1.63 -7.67
CA SER A 228 16.87 2.63 -8.32
C SER A 228 17.28 2.32 -9.76
N GLY A 229 17.41 1.04 -10.13
CA GLY A 229 17.68 0.63 -11.52
C GLY A 229 16.51 0.81 -12.48
N TRP A 230 15.28 0.94 -11.96
CA TRP A 230 14.04 1.10 -12.72
C TRP A 230 13.66 2.56 -12.93
N TRP A 231 14.07 3.46 -12.04
CA TRP A 231 13.70 4.88 -12.07
C TRP A 231 14.52 5.71 -13.08
N GLN A 232 15.65 5.19 -13.57
CA GLN A 232 16.64 5.92 -14.38
C GLN A 232 16.16 6.41 -15.76
N GLN A 233 14.96 6.02 -16.18
CA GLN A 233 14.42 6.35 -17.51
C GLN A 233 13.13 7.17 -17.45
N ASP A 234 12.65 7.48 -16.25
CA ASP A 234 11.44 8.27 -16.12
C ASP A 234 11.83 9.75 -16.18
N TYR A 235 11.53 10.35 -17.33
CA TYR A 235 11.41 11.80 -17.37
C TYR A 235 10.21 12.21 -16.51
N PRO A 236 10.30 13.30 -15.73
CA PRO A 236 9.18 13.78 -14.94
C PRO A 236 8.00 14.05 -15.88
N PHE A 237 6.91 13.33 -15.64
CA PHE A 237 5.63 13.60 -16.30
C PHE A 237 5.08 14.92 -15.74
N ILE A 238 4.72 15.87 -16.62
CA ILE A 238 4.21 17.18 -16.20
C ILE A 238 2.68 17.17 -16.30
N ASP A 239 2.01 16.88 -15.19
CA ASP A 239 0.56 17.07 -15.06
C ASP A 239 0.17 18.55 -14.89
N GLY A 240 -1.12 18.85 -14.81
CA GLY A 240 -1.64 20.22 -14.68
C GLY A 240 -1.17 20.88 -13.37
N GLU A 241 -1.12 20.12 -12.29
CA GLU A 241 -0.70 20.59 -10.98
C GLU A 241 0.81 20.84 -10.91
N THR A 242 1.62 20.01 -11.57
CA THR A 242 3.08 20.21 -11.68
C THR A 242 3.40 21.55 -12.34
N LYS A 243 2.58 22.00 -13.30
CA LYS A 243 2.73 23.33 -13.94
C LYS A 243 2.46 24.49 -12.99
N LEU A 244 1.74 24.28 -11.89
CA LEU A 244 1.50 25.30 -10.86
C LEU A 244 2.70 25.44 -9.90
N ILE A 245 3.60 24.46 -9.86
CA ILE A 245 4.75 24.47 -8.94
C ILE A 245 5.91 25.21 -9.60
N LEU A 246 5.85 26.55 -9.59
CA LEU A 246 6.85 27.41 -10.20
C LEU A 246 7.81 27.98 -9.13
N PRO A 247 9.13 27.72 -9.21
CA PRO A 247 10.09 28.26 -8.25
C PRO A 247 10.29 29.78 -8.43
N LEU A 248 10.44 30.52 -7.32
CA LEU A 248 10.54 31.99 -7.33
C LEU A 248 11.81 32.54 -8.02
N ASN A 249 12.90 31.76 -8.06
CA ASN A 249 14.21 32.23 -8.54
C ASN A 249 14.48 31.95 -10.03
N ASN A 250 13.48 31.54 -10.83
CA ASN A 250 13.66 31.12 -12.24
C ASN A 250 14.72 30.02 -12.48
N SER A 251 15.31 29.46 -11.43
CA SER A 251 16.06 28.22 -11.50
C SER A 251 15.05 27.10 -11.67
N VAL A 252 14.69 26.81 -12.92
CA VAL A 252 14.19 25.48 -13.27
C VAL A 252 15.26 24.54 -12.74
N GLN A 253 14.94 23.84 -11.66
CA GLN A 253 15.80 22.78 -11.18
C GLN A 253 15.71 21.72 -12.28
N GLU A 254 16.67 21.72 -13.20
CA GLU A 254 16.81 20.61 -14.13
C GLU A 254 16.78 19.35 -13.26
N PRO A 255 15.89 18.38 -13.57
CA PRO A 255 15.91 17.12 -12.84
C PRO A 255 17.36 16.61 -12.89
N PRO A 256 17.94 16.23 -11.74
CA PRO A 256 19.35 15.87 -11.69
C PRO A 256 19.62 14.82 -12.77
N LEU A 257 20.62 15.07 -13.62
CA LEU A 257 21.08 14.12 -14.62
C LEU A 257 21.37 12.79 -13.90
N MET A 258 20.52 11.79 -14.16
CA MET A 258 20.69 10.45 -13.62
C MET A 258 22.09 9.93 -13.99
N PRO A 259 22.81 9.27 -13.06
CA PRO A 259 24.15 8.76 -13.35
C PRO A 259 24.12 7.82 -14.56
N ILE A 260 24.95 8.12 -15.57
CA ILE A 260 25.15 7.26 -16.74
C ILE A 260 25.77 5.94 -16.26
N ARG A 261 25.08 4.82 -16.50
CA ARG A 261 25.64 3.50 -16.23
C ARG A 261 26.63 3.11 -17.33
N SER A 262 27.72 2.46 -16.91
CA SER A 262 28.60 1.73 -17.84
C SER A 262 27.80 0.58 -18.47
N GLU A 263 28.02 0.32 -19.75
CA GLU A 263 27.30 -0.62 -20.63
C GLU A 263 27.27 -2.10 -20.17
N LEU A 264 27.85 -2.42 -19.01
CA LEU A 264 28.01 -3.79 -18.49
C LEU A 264 26.78 -4.37 -17.77
N ASP A 265 25.87 -3.54 -17.25
CA ASP A 265 24.62 -4.01 -16.64
C ASP A 265 23.46 -3.78 -17.62
N GLY A 266 22.82 -4.86 -18.07
CA GLY A 266 21.69 -4.79 -19.00
C GLY A 266 20.56 -3.88 -18.49
N ARG A 267 19.95 -3.11 -19.40
CA ARG A 267 18.83 -2.20 -19.11
C ARG A 267 17.64 -2.98 -18.52
N MET A 268 17.04 -2.47 -17.44
CA MET A 268 15.79 -3.03 -16.89
C MET A 268 14.65 -2.95 -17.91
N PRO A 269 13.67 -3.89 -17.90
CA PRO A 269 12.48 -3.81 -18.74
C PRO A 269 11.68 -2.52 -18.50
N SER A 270 10.90 -2.09 -19.50
CA SER A 270 10.05 -0.89 -19.37
C SER A 270 8.85 -1.08 -18.45
N ILE A 271 8.39 -2.33 -18.29
CA ILE A 271 7.30 -2.67 -17.37
C ILE A 271 7.88 -2.82 -15.97
N LYS A 272 7.61 -1.84 -15.11
CA LYS A 272 8.03 -1.86 -13.71
C LYS A 272 7.09 -2.74 -12.87
N PRO A 273 7.61 -3.63 -12.04
CA PRO A 273 6.79 -4.47 -11.17
C PRO A 273 6.38 -3.70 -9.90
N THR A 274 5.14 -3.93 -9.45
CA THR A 274 4.75 -3.67 -8.06
C THR A 274 5.51 -4.61 -7.12
N ALA A 275 6.03 -4.13 -5.98
CA ALA A 275 6.79 -4.97 -5.06
C ALA A 275 5.95 -6.08 -4.43
N LEU A 276 4.83 -5.74 -3.78
CA LEU A 276 3.90 -6.70 -3.18
C LEU A 276 2.49 -6.48 -3.71
N ARG A 277 1.89 -7.51 -4.28
CA ARG A 277 0.53 -7.50 -4.82
C ARG A 277 -0.34 -8.58 -4.20
N PHE A 278 -1.60 -8.24 -3.97
CA PHE A 278 -2.67 -9.19 -3.73
C PHE A 278 -3.69 -9.09 -4.86
N SER A 279 -4.05 -10.23 -5.45
CA SER A 279 -4.98 -10.28 -6.57
C SER A 279 -6.12 -11.27 -6.32
N GLY A 280 -7.37 -10.85 -6.45
CA GLY A 280 -8.52 -11.76 -6.36
C GLY A 280 -8.72 -12.42 -4.99
N SER A 281 -8.21 -11.83 -3.90
CA SER A 281 -8.19 -12.45 -2.57
C SER A 281 -9.25 -11.88 -1.62
N LEU A 282 -9.69 -12.71 -0.67
CA LEU A 282 -10.70 -12.39 0.35
C LEU A 282 -10.06 -12.40 1.75
N ASP A 283 -10.44 -11.45 2.60
CA ASP A 283 -9.99 -11.35 4.00
C ASP A 283 -8.45 -11.31 4.10
N VAL A 284 -7.84 -10.26 3.55
CA VAL A 284 -6.39 -10.06 3.55
C VAL A 284 -5.98 -9.14 4.71
N GLU A 285 -4.98 -9.56 5.49
CA GLU A 285 -4.35 -8.70 6.50
C GLU A 285 -2.86 -8.50 6.21
N VAL A 286 -2.39 -7.25 6.21
CA VAL A 286 -0.96 -6.90 6.11
C VAL A 286 -0.56 -6.05 7.31
N THR A 287 0.46 -6.48 8.06
CA THR A 287 0.88 -5.76 9.26
C THR A 287 2.36 -5.85 9.62
N GLY A 288 2.91 -4.81 10.24
CA GLY A 288 4.24 -4.80 10.88
C GLY A 288 5.46 -4.74 9.95
N ILE A 289 5.32 -5.18 8.69
CA ILE A 289 6.42 -5.24 7.73
C ILE A 289 6.80 -3.85 7.18
N THR A 290 7.99 -3.76 6.60
CA THR A 290 8.43 -2.59 5.82
C THR A 290 8.59 -2.97 4.35
N ILE A 291 8.07 -2.15 3.44
CA ILE A 291 8.33 -2.26 1.99
C ILE A 291 9.10 -1.03 1.55
N GLN A 292 10.26 -1.21 0.94
CA GLN A 292 11.14 -0.12 0.55
C GLN A 292 11.66 -0.24 -0.88
N ASN A 293 12.04 0.90 -1.46
CA ASN A 293 12.63 1.01 -2.80
C ASN A 293 11.85 0.23 -3.87
N SER A 294 10.53 0.33 -3.91
CA SER A 294 9.74 -0.40 -4.90
C SER A 294 10.01 0.13 -6.32
N PRO A 295 10.15 -0.74 -7.35
CA PRO A 295 10.25 -0.29 -8.73
C PRO A 295 9.05 0.53 -9.22
N GLN A 296 7.86 0.23 -8.69
CA GLN A 296 6.61 0.93 -8.92
C GLN A 296 5.86 1.02 -7.57
N CYS A 297 4.59 0.63 -7.49
CA CYS A 297 3.83 0.63 -6.24
C CYS A 297 4.44 -0.32 -5.20
N HIS A 298 4.40 0.04 -3.91
CA HIS A 298 4.91 -0.80 -2.83
C HIS A 298 3.93 -1.92 -2.49
N LEU A 299 2.66 -1.59 -2.24
CA LEU A 299 1.60 -2.54 -1.93
C LEU A 299 0.38 -2.29 -2.83
N LYS A 300 -0.05 -3.30 -3.59
CA LYS A 300 -1.25 -3.24 -4.44
C LYS A 300 -2.29 -4.29 -4.06
N PHE A 301 -3.54 -3.86 -4.00
CA PHE A 301 -4.71 -4.75 -3.94
C PHE A 301 -5.53 -4.60 -5.23
N ASP A 302 -5.80 -5.71 -5.89
CA ASP A 302 -6.57 -5.75 -7.12
C ASP A 302 -7.65 -6.83 -7.06
N ASN A 303 -8.91 -6.42 -7.17
CA ASN A 303 -10.07 -7.32 -7.10
C ASN A 303 -10.14 -8.07 -5.76
N CYS A 304 -9.86 -7.38 -4.65
CA CYS A 304 -9.91 -7.94 -3.29
C CYS A 304 -11.17 -7.51 -2.52
N VAL A 305 -11.53 -8.27 -1.50
CA VAL A 305 -12.63 -7.91 -0.57
C VAL A 305 -12.19 -8.20 0.86
N GLY A 306 -12.48 -7.28 1.79
CA GLY A 306 -12.08 -7.44 3.19
C GLY A 306 -10.57 -7.29 3.34
N VAL A 307 -10.07 -6.06 3.22
CA VAL A 307 -8.63 -5.77 3.33
C VAL A 307 -8.36 -4.97 4.60
N VAL A 308 -7.39 -5.41 5.39
CA VAL A 308 -6.91 -4.67 6.57
C VAL A 308 -5.41 -4.46 6.46
N VAL A 309 -4.97 -3.21 6.51
CA VAL A 309 -3.56 -2.83 6.52
C VAL A 309 -3.27 -1.99 7.75
N HIS A 310 -2.34 -2.44 8.59
CA HIS A 310 -1.99 -1.67 9.79
C HIS A 310 -0.59 -1.88 10.33
N GLY A 311 -0.01 -0.84 10.93
CA GLY A 311 1.29 -0.95 11.60
C GLY A 311 2.46 -1.24 10.65
N MET A 312 2.28 -1.06 9.35
CA MET A 312 3.34 -1.24 8.35
C MET A 312 4.07 0.08 8.05
N ALA A 313 5.16 0.00 7.32
CA ALA A 313 5.89 1.17 6.81
C ALA A 313 6.21 1.05 5.32
N VAL A 314 6.17 2.17 4.61
CA VAL A 314 6.70 2.33 3.25
C VAL A 314 7.82 3.36 3.26
N SER A 315 8.92 3.06 2.56
CA SER A 315 10.06 3.98 2.46
C SER A 315 10.73 3.93 1.08
N SER A 316 10.61 5.01 0.32
CA SER A 316 11.38 5.29 -0.88
C SER A 316 11.70 6.79 -0.95
N PRO A 317 12.70 7.20 -1.75
CA PRO A 317 12.97 8.62 -2.02
C PRO A 317 11.72 9.38 -2.48
N GLY A 318 11.59 10.65 -2.09
CA GLY A 318 10.42 11.47 -2.47
C GLY A 318 10.34 11.81 -3.96
N ASP A 319 11.38 11.50 -4.72
CA ASP A 319 11.51 11.66 -6.17
C ASP A 319 11.47 10.32 -6.93
N SER A 320 11.16 9.20 -6.26
CA SER A 320 11.04 7.91 -6.93
C SER A 320 9.73 7.80 -7.74
N PRO A 321 9.80 7.68 -9.08
CA PRO A 321 8.64 7.80 -9.96
C PRO A 321 7.65 6.64 -9.84
N ASN A 322 6.36 6.96 -9.77
CA ASN A 322 5.25 5.99 -9.75
C ASN A 322 5.32 4.99 -8.59
N THR A 323 5.84 5.43 -7.45
CA THR A 323 6.09 4.56 -6.30
C THR A 323 4.99 4.61 -5.24
N ASP A 324 3.73 4.50 -5.64
CA ASP A 324 2.58 4.57 -4.72
C ASP A 324 2.81 3.72 -3.45
N GLY A 325 2.42 4.22 -2.28
CA GLY A 325 2.52 3.48 -1.03
C GLY A 325 1.55 2.29 -1.01
N ILE A 326 0.25 2.60 -0.99
CA ILE A 326 -0.83 1.60 -1.06
C ILE A 326 -1.75 1.94 -2.24
N HIS A 327 -1.85 1.01 -3.19
CA HIS A 327 -2.65 1.16 -4.39
C HIS A 327 -3.86 0.22 -4.35
N LEU A 328 -5.07 0.78 -4.36
CA LEU A 328 -6.33 0.03 -4.36
C LEU A 328 -6.97 0.07 -5.75
N GLN A 329 -7.34 -1.09 -6.27
CA GLN A 329 -8.06 -1.21 -7.54
C GLN A 329 -9.12 -2.30 -7.44
N ASN A 330 -10.35 -2.06 -7.91
CA ASN A 330 -11.45 -3.02 -7.85
C ASN A 330 -11.66 -3.66 -6.45
N THR A 331 -11.33 -2.94 -5.38
CA THR A 331 -11.20 -3.53 -4.04
C THR A 331 -12.24 -2.95 -3.08
N LYS A 332 -12.90 -3.81 -2.30
CA LYS A 332 -14.02 -3.41 -1.43
C LYS A 332 -13.76 -3.75 0.03
N ASP A 333 -14.39 -3.00 0.91
CA ASP A 333 -14.35 -3.21 2.36
C ASP A 333 -12.91 -3.17 2.88
N VAL A 334 -12.34 -1.97 2.85
CA VAL A 334 -10.92 -1.72 3.14
C VAL A 334 -10.76 -0.89 4.40
N LEU A 335 -9.87 -1.32 5.28
CA LEU A 335 -9.44 -0.60 6.46
C LEU A 335 -7.92 -0.40 6.43
N ILE A 336 -7.46 0.85 6.39
CA ILE A 336 -6.03 1.19 6.46
C ILE A 336 -5.81 2.08 7.68
N HIS A 337 -4.94 1.67 8.62
CA HIS A 337 -4.63 2.53 9.76
C HIS A 337 -3.24 2.38 10.34
N SER A 338 -2.85 3.32 11.21
CA SER A 338 -1.62 3.25 12.01
C SER A 338 -0.36 2.96 11.18
N THR A 339 -0.24 3.58 10.00
CA THR A 339 0.79 3.27 9.00
C THR A 339 1.55 4.53 8.61
N THR A 340 2.85 4.40 8.30
CA THR A 340 3.71 5.50 7.83
C THR A 340 4.12 5.26 6.39
N LEU A 341 3.89 6.25 5.52
CA LEU A 341 4.06 6.13 4.08
C LEU A 341 4.95 7.25 3.57
N ALA A 342 6.17 6.90 3.14
CA ALA A 342 7.12 7.81 2.50
C ALA A 342 7.49 7.24 1.13
N CYS A 343 7.09 7.92 0.05
CA CYS A 343 7.30 7.48 -1.32
C CYS A 343 7.41 8.67 -2.29
N GLY A 344 7.63 8.40 -3.57
CA GLY A 344 7.71 9.44 -4.59
C GLY A 344 6.43 9.69 -5.38
N ASP A 345 5.34 8.98 -5.06
CA ASP A 345 4.01 9.21 -5.67
C ASP A 345 2.92 9.17 -4.57
N ASP A 346 1.68 8.87 -4.92
CA ASP A 346 0.54 8.86 -3.99
C ASP A 346 0.81 7.92 -2.78
N CYS A 347 0.71 8.43 -1.54
CA CYS A 347 0.79 7.60 -0.33
C CYS A 347 -0.29 6.51 -0.38
N ILE A 348 -1.52 6.89 -0.71
CA ILE A 348 -2.63 5.97 -0.94
C ILE A 348 -3.34 6.41 -2.22
N SER A 349 -3.42 5.52 -3.21
CA SER A 349 -4.18 5.73 -4.44
C SER A 349 -5.40 4.81 -4.51
N ILE A 350 -6.56 5.38 -4.79
CA ILE A 350 -7.86 4.70 -4.82
C ILE A 350 -8.41 4.77 -6.24
N GLN A 351 -8.34 3.66 -6.97
CA GLN A 351 -8.78 3.55 -8.36
C GLN A 351 -10.23 3.10 -8.48
N THR A 352 -10.70 3.00 -9.73
CA THR A 352 -12.03 2.50 -10.08
C THR A 352 -12.34 1.14 -9.45
N GLY A 353 -13.63 0.91 -9.20
CA GLY A 353 -14.18 -0.32 -8.64
C GLY A 353 -14.02 -0.43 -7.12
N CYS A 354 -13.50 0.62 -6.46
CA CYS A 354 -13.33 0.64 -5.01
C CYS A 354 -14.57 1.19 -4.28
N SER A 355 -14.94 0.55 -3.17
CA SER A 355 -16.02 1.02 -2.30
C SER A 355 -15.82 0.63 -0.85
N ASN A 356 -16.37 1.42 0.08
CA ASN A 356 -16.25 1.19 1.53
C ASN A 356 -14.78 1.17 1.99
N VAL A 357 -14.07 2.26 1.73
CA VAL A 357 -12.66 2.42 2.14
C VAL A 357 -12.60 3.36 3.33
N TYR A 358 -12.01 2.89 4.42
CA TYR A 358 -11.80 3.66 5.64
C TYR A 358 -10.31 3.76 5.99
N VAL A 359 -9.79 4.98 5.96
CA VAL A 359 -8.38 5.29 6.26
C VAL A 359 -8.30 6.15 7.50
N HIS A 360 -7.52 5.74 8.51
CA HIS A 360 -7.28 6.60 9.67
C HIS A 360 -5.92 6.45 10.36
N ASN A 361 -5.44 7.48 11.05
CA ASN A 361 -4.15 7.46 11.76
C ASN A 361 -2.95 7.12 10.84
N VAL A 362 -2.88 7.79 9.68
CA VAL A 362 -1.79 7.61 8.70
C VAL A 362 -0.86 8.82 8.74
N ASN A 363 0.45 8.56 8.68
CA ASN A 363 1.44 9.59 8.40
C ASN A 363 1.90 9.44 6.94
N CYS A 364 1.79 10.50 6.14
CA CYS A 364 2.05 10.50 4.71
C CYS A 364 3.05 11.59 4.35
N GLY A 365 4.19 11.23 3.77
CA GLY A 365 5.17 12.20 3.36
C GLY A 365 6.60 11.67 3.36
N PRO A 366 7.44 12.07 2.39
CA PRO A 366 7.09 12.81 1.16
C PRO A 366 6.20 11.97 0.20
N GLY A 367 5.76 12.57 -0.91
CA GLY A 367 4.96 11.92 -1.95
C GLY A 367 3.87 12.83 -2.54
N HIS A 368 2.86 12.25 -3.19
CA HIS A 368 1.75 12.99 -3.81
C HIS A 368 0.47 13.07 -2.97
N GLY A 369 0.50 12.64 -1.71
CA GLY A 369 -0.68 12.71 -0.82
C GLY A 369 -1.62 11.52 -0.95
N ILE A 370 -2.90 11.72 -0.67
CA ILE A 370 -3.94 10.68 -0.82
C ILE A 370 -4.84 11.05 -2.00
N SER A 371 -4.93 10.15 -2.97
CA SER A 371 -5.52 10.43 -4.28
C SER A 371 -6.61 9.43 -4.64
N ILE A 372 -7.78 9.92 -5.03
CA ILE A 372 -8.81 9.14 -5.72
C ILE A 372 -8.60 9.34 -7.23
N GLY A 373 -8.25 8.28 -7.93
CA GLY A 373 -7.96 8.28 -9.37
C GLY A 373 -6.47 8.26 -9.72
N SER A 374 -6.10 8.53 -10.98
CA SER A 374 -6.95 9.11 -12.03
C SER A 374 -8.04 8.16 -12.56
N LEU A 375 -9.29 8.65 -12.65
CA LEU A 375 -10.46 7.85 -13.02
C LEU A 375 -10.97 8.14 -14.44
N GLY A 376 -11.38 7.11 -15.16
CA GLY A 376 -12.06 7.24 -16.45
C GLY A 376 -11.14 7.46 -17.66
N ARG A 377 -9.89 6.98 -17.58
CA ARG A 377 -8.93 7.02 -18.69
C ARG A 377 -9.53 6.39 -19.93
N ASP A 378 -9.20 6.90 -21.12
CA ASP A 378 -9.67 6.35 -22.41
C ASP A 378 -11.19 6.27 -22.51
N SER A 379 -11.89 7.26 -21.96
CA SER A 379 -13.36 7.34 -21.92
C SER A 379 -14.03 6.14 -21.23
N THR A 380 -13.32 5.49 -20.31
CA THR A 380 -13.83 4.33 -19.59
C THR A 380 -14.73 4.72 -18.40
N LYS A 381 -15.54 3.75 -17.96
CA LYS A 381 -16.38 3.89 -16.78
C LYS A 381 -15.57 3.74 -15.50
N ALA A 382 -15.72 4.69 -14.59
CA ALA A 382 -15.11 4.65 -13.28
C ALA A 382 -16.12 4.85 -12.15
N CYS A 383 -16.06 3.97 -11.16
CA CYS A 383 -16.98 3.96 -10.03
C CYS A 383 -16.19 3.90 -8.72
N VAL A 384 -16.34 4.91 -7.88
CA VAL A 384 -15.77 4.96 -6.53
C VAL A 384 -16.82 5.48 -5.57
N SER A 385 -17.02 4.82 -4.44
CA SER A 385 -18.03 5.27 -3.48
C SER A 385 -17.69 4.98 -2.02
N ASN A 386 -18.25 5.78 -1.12
CA ASN A 386 -18.14 5.58 0.33
C ASN A 386 -16.67 5.48 0.80
N ILE A 387 -15.95 6.58 0.65
CA ILE A 387 -14.54 6.70 1.04
C ILE A 387 -14.45 7.68 2.21
N THR A 388 -13.85 7.24 3.31
CA THR A 388 -13.56 8.11 4.45
C THR A 388 -12.08 8.07 4.76
N VAL A 389 -11.44 9.22 4.74
CA VAL A 389 -10.03 9.43 5.10
C VAL A 389 -9.99 10.42 6.25
N ARG A 390 -9.45 10.02 7.39
CA ARG A 390 -9.41 10.89 8.56
C ARG A 390 -8.21 10.72 9.46
N ASP A 391 -7.97 11.68 10.34
CA ASP A 391 -6.87 11.60 11.32
C ASP A 391 -5.51 11.36 10.63
N VAL A 392 -5.22 12.12 9.57
CA VAL A 392 -4.02 11.98 8.74
C VAL A 392 -3.08 13.16 8.99
N ALA A 393 -1.79 12.87 9.13
CA ALA A 393 -0.74 13.87 9.07
C ALA A 393 -0.04 13.78 7.71
N MET A 394 0.11 14.91 7.02
CA MET A 394 0.83 15.00 5.75
C MET A 394 1.97 16.00 5.86
N HIS A 395 3.15 15.63 5.36
CA HIS A 395 4.31 16.51 5.36
C HIS A 395 5.10 16.44 4.06
N ASN A 396 5.47 17.60 3.51
CA ASN A 396 6.30 17.70 2.32
C ASN A 396 5.75 16.89 1.13
N THR A 397 4.42 16.88 0.96
CA THR A 397 3.76 16.23 -0.17
C THR A 397 3.39 17.24 -1.26
N MET A 398 3.32 16.78 -2.50
CA MET A 398 2.84 17.59 -3.63
C MET A 398 1.38 17.99 -3.43
N THR A 399 0.52 17.02 -3.09
CA THR A 399 -0.88 17.30 -2.79
C THR A 399 -1.25 16.79 -1.41
N GLY A 400 -2.36 17.30 -0.86
CA GLY A 400 -2.94 16.77 0.37
C GLY A 400 -3.91 15.65 0.03
N VAL A 401 -5.18 16.02 -0.09
CA VAL A 401 -6.26 15.12 -0.55
C VAL A 401 -6.75 15.54 -1.94
N ARG A 402 -6.78 14.58 -2.85
CA ARG A 402 -6.99 14.84 -4.27
C ARG A 402 -8.01 13.89 -4.91
N ILE A 403 -8.81 14.41 -5.84
CA ILE A 403 -9.63 13.62 -6.78
C ILE A 403 -9.20 13.97 -8.20
N LYS A 404 -8.79 12.97 -9.00
CA LYS A 404 -8.38 13.12 -10.40
C LYS A 404 -9.30 12.33 -11.32
N THR A 405 -9.84 12.96 -12.36
CA THR A 405 -10.59 12.27 -13.40
C THR A 405 -10.16 12.74 -14.78
N TRP A 406 -10.12 11.83 -15.74
CA TRP A 406 -9.82 12.15 -17.13
C TRP A 406 -11.03 12.79 -17.81
N GLN A 407 -10.76 13.76 -18.69
CA GLN A 407 -11.77 14.20 -19.65
C GLN A 407 -12.21 13.01 -20.52
N GLY A 408 -13.50 12.93 -20.81
CA GLY A 408 -14.10 11.85 -21.59
C GLY A 408 -14.57 10.65 -20.77
N GLY A 409 -14.14 10.54 -19.51
CA GLY A 409 -14.59 9.47 -18.61
C GLY A 409 -16.10 9.51 -18.32
N VAL A 410 -16.63 8.42 -17.79
CA VAL A 410 -18.03 8.28 -17.35
C VAL A 410 -18.11 7.56 -16.01
N GLY A 411 -19.26 7.60 -15.34
CA GLY A 411 -19.45 6.98 -14.02
C GLY A 411 -19.51 8.02 -12.90
N SER A 412 -19.19 7.61 -11.66
CA SER A 412 -19.33 8.48 -10.49
C SER A 412 -18.31 8.25 -9.39
N VAL A 413 -17.96 9.34 -8.70
CA VAL A 413 -17.29 9.39 -7.39
C VAL A 413 -18.28 9.99 -6.40
N LYS A 414 -18.73 9.22 -5.41
CA LYS A 414 -19.77 9.66 -4.47
C LYS A 414 -19.57 9.27 -3.02
N GLY A 415 -19.94 10.16 -2.11
CA GLY A 415 -19.89 9.91 -0.66
C GLY A 415 -18.45 9.85 -0.16
N ILE A 416 -17.74 10.97 -0.29
CA ILE A 416 -16.34 11.10 0.10
C ILE A 416 -16.24 12.01 1.31
N LEU A 417 -15.49 11.58 2.33
CA LEU A 417 -15.20 12.36 3.53
C LEU A 417 -13.70 12.44 3.76
N PHE A 418 -13.16 13.66 3.74
CA PHE A 418 -11.81 13.99 4.19
C PHE A 418 -11.91 14.79 5.49
N SER A 419 -11.44 14.23 6.62
CA SER A 419 -11.69 14.81 7.95
C SER A 419 -10.47 14.82 8.86
N ASN A 420 -10.23 15.90 9.60
CA ASN A 420 -9.13 15.97 10.59
C ASN A 420 -7.76 15.66 9.95
N ILE A 421 -7.36 16.49 8.99
CA ILE A 421 -6.11 16.34 8.24
C ILE A 421 -5.17 17.48 8.61
N GLN A 422 -3.99 17.11 9.09
CA GLN A 422 -2.94 18.04 9.50
C GLN A 422 -1.88 18.12 8.41
N LEU A 423 -1.59 19.31 7.93
CA LEU A 423 -0.70 19.54 6.80
C LEU A 423 0.55 20.32 7.23
N ASN A 424 1.72 19.89 6.79
CA ASN A 424 2.97 20.62 6.95
C ASN A 424 3.67 20.77 5.60
N GLU A 425 3.77 22.00 5.11
CA GLU A 425 4.47 22.35 3.87
C GLU A 425 3.98 21.58 2.63
N VAL A 426 2.67 21.36 2.54
CA VAL A 426 2.04 20.69 1.39
C VAL A 426 1.87 21.68 0.24
N GLN A 427 2.23 21.33 -0.99
CA GLN A 427 2.15 22.30 -2.09
C GLN A 427 0.69 22.65 -2.45
N LEU A 428 -0.14 21.64 -2.71
CA LEU A 428 -1.57 21.77 -3.02
C LEU A 428 -2.46 20.94 -2.07
N PRO A 429 -2.90 21.50 -0.92
CA PRO A 429 -3.66 20.77 0.10
C PRO A 429 -4.93 20.05 -0.37
N ILE A 430 -5.78 20.71 -1.15
CA ILE A 430 -7.11 20.22 -1.50
C ILE A 430 -7.30 20.38 -3.01
N VAL A 431 -7.50 19.26 -3.71
CA VAL A 431 -7.56 19.23 -5.18
C VAL A 431 -8.74 18.40 -5.69
N ILE A 432 -9.50 18.96 -6.63
CA ILE A 432 -10.34 18.21 -7.56
C ILE A 432 -9.94 18.65 -8.95
N ASP A 433 -9.48 17.72 -9.78
CA ASP A 433 -9.13 17.97 -11.17
C ASP A 433 -9.84 16.98 -12.09
N GLN A 434 -10.84 17.46 -12.83
CA GLN A 434 -11.53 16.70 -13.87
C GLN A 434 -10.90 16.87 -15.28
N PHE A 435 -9.80 17.61 -15.37
CA PHE A 435 -9.06 17.86 -16.61
C PHE A 435 -7.72 17.11 -16.66
N TYR A 436 -7.58 16.05 -15.85
CA TYR A 436 -6.36 15.27 -15.77
C TYR A 436 -5.96 14.72 -17.16
N CYS A 437 -4.69 14.90 -17.49
CA CYS A 437 -4.15 14.69 -18.83
C CYS A 437 -2.68 14.28 -18.75
N ASP A 438 -2.29 13.20 -19.46
CA ASP A 438 -0.90 12.72 -19.54
C ASP A 438 -0.11 13.25 -20.76
N HIS A 439 -0.65 14.27 -21.44
CA HIS A 439 -0.06 14.84 -22.65
C HIS A 439 0.16 16.35 -22.50
N SER A 440 1.09 16.90 -23.27
CA SER A 440 1.32 18.36 -23.30
C SER A 440 0.07 19.14 -23.73
N THR A 441 -0.78 18.51 -24.54
CA THR A 441 -2.08 19.00 -24.97
C THR A 441 -3.10 17.87 -25.02
N CYS A 442 -4.18 17.96 -24.25
CA CYS A 442 -5.35 17.08 -24.38
C CYS A 442 -6.48 17.77 -25.15
N LYS A 443 -7.26 16.98 -25.88
CA LYS A 443 -8.47 17.47 -26.53
C LYS A 443 -9.56 17.63 -25.47
N ASN A 444 -10.24 18.77 -25.51
CA ASN A 444 -11.43 18.96 -24.69
C ASN A 444 -12.49 17.92 -25.03
N GLN A 445 -12.99 17.25 -23.99
CA GLN A 445 -14.12 16.33 -24.09
C GLN A 445 -15.23 16.79 -23.15
N THR A 446 -16.47 16.53 -23.54
CA THR A 446 -17.66 16.99 -22.80
C THR A 446 -18.14 15.99 -21.76
N SER A 447 -17.67 14.74 -21.80
CA SER A 447 -17.97 13.75 -20.76
C SER A 447 -16.95 13.85 -19.64
N ALA A 448 -17.37 13.57 -18.41
CA ALA A 448 -16.48 13.40 -17.28
C ALA A 448 -17.12 12.45 -16.26
N VAL A 449 -16.30 11.86 -15.39
CA VAL A 449 -16.78 11.12 -14.22
C VAL A 449 -17.48 12.11 -13.30
N ALA A 450 -18.74 11.86 -12.94
CA ALA A 450 -19.48 12.74 -12.03
C ALA A 450 -18.86 12.74 -10.63
N VAL A 451 -18.68 13.90 -10.02
CA VAL A 451 -18.14 14.04 -8.66
C VAL A 451 -19.20 14.70 -7.79
N GLU A 452 -19.71 13.97 -6.80
CA GLU A 452 -20.84 14.39 -5.97
C GLU A 452 -20.63 14.01 -4.50
N GLY A 453 -21.06 14.89 -3.58
CA GLY A 453 -21.10 14.57 -2.15
C GLY A 453 -19.69 14.38 -1.58
N VAL A 454 -18.85 15.40 -1.73
CA VAL A 454 -17.48 15.43 -1.22
C VAL A 454 -17.41 16.40 -0.04
N THR A 455 -17.09 15.89 1.14
CA THR A 455 -16.97 16.69 2.36
C THR A 455 -15.50 16.82 2.76
N TYR A 456 -15.05 18.07 2.90
CA TYR A 456 -13.77 18.42 3.50
C TYR A 456 -14.03 19.09 4.84
N GLU A 457 -13.58 18.48 5.93
CA GLU A 457 -13.75 19.03 7.28
C GLU A 457 -12.48 19.02 8.13
N ARG A 458 -12.25 20.09 8.89
CA ARG A 458 -11.12 20.18 9.84
C ARG A 458 -9.77 19.87 9.18
N ILE A 459 -9.51 20.51 8.05
CA ILE A 459 -8.21 20.44 7.36
C ILE A 459 -7.41 21.67 7.74
N LYS A 460 -6.28 21.48 8.43
CA LYS A 460 -5.49 22.57 9.00
C LYS A 460 -4.01 22.39 8.73
N GLY A 461 -3.28 23.49 8.63
CA GLY A 461 -1.82 23.44 8.53
C GLY A 461 -1.24 24.48 7.60
N THR A 462 -0.14 24.11 6.95
CA THR A 462 0.61 25.01 6.06
C THR A 462 0.68 24.52 4.62
N TYR A 463 0.73 25.47 3.68
CA TYR A 463 0.88 25.19 2.26
C TYR A 463 1.90 26.11 1.56
N THR A 464 2.43 25.67 0.43
CA THR A 464 3.52 26.38 -0.26
C THR A 464 3.21 26.86 -1.69
N VAL A 465 2.11 26.41 -2.32
CA VAL A 465 1.73 26.83 -3.69
C VAL A 465 0.30 27.36 -3.77
N LYS A 466 -0.70 26.51 -3.54
CA LYS A 466 -2.11 26.90 -3.71
C LYS A 466 -2.97 26.15 -2.69
N PRO A 467 -3.82 26.83 -1.90
CA PRO A 467 -4.57 26.19 -0.81
C PRO A 467 -5.67 25.25 -1.31
N VAL A 468 -6.38 25.64 -2.37
CA VAL A 468 -7.49 24.90 -2.97
C VAL A 468 -7.47 25.03 -4.49
N HIS A 469 -7.63 23.90 -5.18
CA HIS A 469 -7.79 23.84 -6.63
C HIS A 469 -8.95 22.94 -7.01
N PHE A 470 -10.09 23.53 -7.37
CA PHE A 470 -11.24 22.81 -7.91
C PHE A 470 -11.43 23.15 -9.39
N ALA A 471 -11.15 22.21 -10.26
CA ALA A 471 -11.30 22.32 -11.70
C ALA A 471 -12.29 21.24 -12.18
N CYS A 472 -13.56 21.61 -12.27
CA CYS A 472 -14.64 20.68 -12.66
C CYS A 472 -15.18 20.96 -14.08
N SER A 473 -15.79 19.98 -14.72
CA SER A 473 -16.30 20.06 -16.09
C SER A 473 -17.52 20.98 -16.19
N ASP A 474 -17.62 21.76 -17.26
CA ASP A 474 -18.81 22.57 -17.56
C ASP A 474 -20.08 21.71 -17.75
N ASN A 475 -19.91 20.49 -18.23
CA ASN A 475 -21.00 19.56 -18.51
C ASN A 475 -21.35 18.65 -17.33
N PHE A 476 -20.40 18.45 -16.41
CA PHE A 476 -20.52 17.62 -15.22
C PHE A 476 -19.87 18.35 -14.04
N PRO A 477 -20.47 19.47 -13.60
CA PRO A 477 -19.95 20.25 -12.48
C PRO A 477 -19.85 19.37 -11.24
N CYS A 478 -18.88 19.66 -10.37
CA CYS A 478 -18.83 19.03 -9.07
C CYS A 478 -19.96 19.59 -8.20
N VAL A 479 -20.74 18.72 -7.57
CA VAL A 479 -21.93 19.11 -6.79
C VAL A 479 -21.88 18.56 -5.37
N ASP A 480 -22.58 19.23 -4.46
CA ASP A 480 -22.64 18.89 -3.04
C ASP A 480 -21.23 18.80 -2.41
N VAL A 481 -20.34 19.73 -2.79
CA VAL A 481 -19.02 19.92 -2.18
C VAL A 481 -19.15 20.74 -0.91
N GLN A 482 -18.80 20.16 0.24
CA GLN A 482 -18.94 20.82 1.54
C GLN A 482 -17.57 21.14 2.13
N LEU A 483 -17.41 22.39 2.58
CA LEU A 483 -16.21 22.86 3.26
C LEU A 483 -16.55 23.28 4.70
N SER A 484 -15.82 22.74 5.67
CA SER A 484 -15.97 23.10 7.08
C SER A 484 -14.62 23.14 7.80
N SER A 485 -14.39 24.17 8.59
CA SER A 485 -13.22 24.33 9.46
C SER A 485 -11.88 24.16 8.72
N ILE A 486 -11.72 24.83 7.57
CA ILE A 486 -10.48 24.82 6.77
C ILE A 486 -9.59 25.98 7.22
N GLU A 487 -8.39 25.67 7.72
CA GLU A 487 -7.42 26.64 8.23
C GLU A 487 -6.01 26.37 7.68
N LEU A 488 -5.74 26.91 6.50
CA LEU A 488 -4.52 26.77 5.73
C LEU A 488 -3.72 28.08 5.75
N LYS A 489 -2.46 28.01 6.17
CA LYS A 489 -1.56 29.17 6.22
C LYS A 489 -0.47 29.05 5.16
N PRO A 490 -0.24 30.10 4.36
CA PRO A 490 0.87 30.09 3.42
C PRO A 490 2.21 30.07 4.16
N VAL A 491 3.16 29.29 3.66
CA VAL A 491 4.58 29.34 4.03
C VAL A 491 5.37 29.69 2.77
N GLN A 492 5.84 30.92 2.71
CA GLN A 492 6.44 31.49 1.50
C GLN A 492 7.95 31.39 1.56
N GLU A 493 8.48 30.31 1.01
CA GLU A 493 9.93 30.10 0.96
C GLU A 493 10.47 29.74 -0.43
N ARG A 494 9.68 29.11 -1.31
CA ARG A 494 10.23 28.42 -2.50
C ARG A 494 9.47 28.61 -3.81
N TYR A 495 8.15 28.80 -3.76
CA TYR A 495 7.29 28.76 -4.96
C TYR A 495 6.38 29.98 -5.10
N HIS A 496 5.90 30.21 -6.32
CA HIS A 496 4.85 31.17 -6.59
C HIS A 496 3.56 30.74 -5.87
N MET A 497 2.93 31.69 -5.18
CA MET A 497 1.69 31.45 -4.44
C MET A 497 0.49 31.90 -5.26
N TYR A 498 -0.54 31.07 -5.27
CA TYR A 498 -1.79 31.34 -5.96
C TYR A 498 -2.96 31.37 -5.00
N ASP A 499 -3.92 32.22 -5.31
CA ASP A 499 -5.22 32.24 -4.64
C ASP A 499 -6.00 30.93 -4.86
N PRO A 500 -6.98 30.62 -3.98
CA PRO A 500 -7.93 29.54 -4.20
C PRO A 500 -8.56 29.61 -5.59
N PHE A 501 -8.71 28.47 -6.24
CA PHE A 501 -9.34 28.37 -7.56
C PHE A 501 -10.54 27.42 -7.52
N CYS A 502 -11.65 27.86 -8.10
CA CYS A 502 -12.84 27.05 -8.29
C CYS A 502 -13.41 27.29 -9.68
N TRP A 503 -13.69 26.20 -10.39
CA TRP A 503 -14.39 26.20 -11.67
C TRP A 503 -15.48 25.13 -11.62
N GLN A 504 -16.71 25.51 -11.96
CA GLN A 504 -17.88 24.61 -12.01
C GLN A 504 -18.03 23.73 -10.76
N THR A 505 -17.80 24.32 -9.58
CA THR A 505 -17.86 23.63 -8.29
C THR A 505 -18.94 24.26 -7.43
N PHE A 506 -19.91 23.43 -7.03
CA PHE A 506 -21.11 23.85 -6.32
C PHE A 506 -21.26 23.12 -4.99
N GLY A 507 -21.72 23.83 -3.97
CA GLY A 507 -22.01 23.23 -2.67
C GLY A 507 -22.18 24.26 -1.56
N GLU A 508 -21.58 23.98 -0.40
CA GLU A 508 -21.82 24.76 0.82
C GLU A 508 -20.54 25.05 1.59
N LEU A 509 -20.49 26.26 2.16
CA LEU A 509 -19.46 26.69 3.08
C LEU A 509 -20.07 26.74 4.49
N ASN A 510 -19.82 25.70 5.29
CA ASN A 510 -20.47 25.53 6.60
C ASN A 510 -19.84 26.40 7.70
N THR A 511 -18.60 26.83 7.51
CA THR A 511 -17.90 27.77 8.39
C THR A 511 -16.97 28.66 7.57
N PRO A 512 -16.57 29.84 8.06
CA PRO A 512 -15.50 30.62 7.42
C PRO A 512 -14.24 29.78 7.19
N THR A 513 -13.56 30.04 6.08
CA THR A 513 -12.30 29.40 5.67
C THR A 513 -11.14 30.40 5.81
N LEU A 514 -9.95 29.89 6.12
CA LEU A 514 -8.71 30.64 6.06
C LEU A 514 -7.76 29.90 5.11
N PRO A 515 -7.31 30.49 3.98
CA PRO A 515 -7.82 31.75 3.40
C PRO A 515 -9.29 31.63 2.97
N PRO A 516 -10.00 32.75 2.72
CA PRO A 516 -11.36 32.73 2.18
C PRO A 516 -11.42 32.01 0.83
N ILE A 517 -12.37 31.09 0.66
CA ILE A 517 -12.62 30.35 -0.59
C ILE A 517 -13.92 30.85 -1.20
N ASP A 518 -13.93 32.12 -1.60
CA ASP A 518 -15.13 32.80 -2.12
C ASP A 518 -15.50 32.35 -3.56
N CYS A 519 -14.63 31.56 -4.21
CA CYS A 519 -14.86 31.02 -5.54
C CYS A 519 -15.86 29.86 -5.58
N LEU A 520 -16.18 29.24 -4.44
CA LEU A 520 -17.16 28.14 -4.38
C LEU A 520 -18.57 28.68 -4.66
N GLN A 521 -19.28 28.09 -5.62
CA GLN A 521 -20.63 28.53 -5.95
C GLN A 521 -21.63 27.89 -4.98
N ILE A 522 -22.35 28.70 -4.22
CA ILE A 522 -23.28 28.19 -3.21
C ILE A 522 -24.54 27.61 -3.87
N GLY A 523 -24.95 26.43 -3.43
CA GLY A 523 -26.16 25.74 -3.90
C GLY A 523 -25.87 24.73 -5.01
N LYS A 524 -26.71 24.74 -6.07
CA LYS A 524 -26.66 23.78 -7.18
C LYS A 524 -26.56 24.51 -8.52
N PRO A 525 -25.98 23.87 -9.56
CA PRO A 525 -25.88 24.50 -10.88
C PRO A 525 -27.27 24.71 -11.51
N PRO A 526 -27.45 25.77 -12.32
CA PRO A 526 -28.74 26.14 -12.91
C PRO A 526 -29.28 25.14 -13.95
N ARG A 527 -28.44 24.25 -14.49
CA ARG A 527 -28.83 23.14 -15.36
C ARG A 527 -28.08 21.88 -14.94
N ASN A 528 -28.79 20.93 -14.34
CA ASN A 528 -28.29 19.57 -14.18
C ASN A 528 -28.55 18.82 -15.48
N LYS A 529 -27.48 18.36 -16.15
CA LYS A 529 -27.63 17.35 -17.19
C LYS A 529 -28.15 16.09 -16.48
N VAL A 530 -29.26 15.53 -16.96
CA VAL A 530 -29.80 14.27 -16.41
C VAL A 530 -28.75 13.20 -16.67
N GLN A 531 -28.21 12.60 -15.60
CA GLN A 531 -27.33 11.44 -15.71
C GLN A 531 -28.09 10.34 -16.45
N SER A 532 -27.49 9.82 -17.52
CA SER A 532 -28.03 8.67 -18.24
C SER A 532 -27.71 7.37 -17.50
N ASP A 533 -28.38 6.26 -17.82
CA ASP A 533 -28.03 4.93 -17.29
C ASP A 533 -26.55 4.56 -17.52
N HIS A 534 -25.94 5.12 -18.56
CA HIS A 534 -24.53 4.95 -18.88
C HIS A 534 -23.61 5.62 -17.83
N ASP A 535 -24.06 6.68 -17.18
CA ASP A 535 -23.32 7.47 -16.20
C ASP A 535 -23.44 6.91 -14.77
N LEU A 536 -24.37 5.97 -14.53
CA LEU A 536 -24.67 5.44 -13.19
C LEU A 536 -23.73 4.32 -12.74
N CYS A 537 -23.27 4.41 -11.49
CA CYS A 537 -22.69 3.32 -10.71
C CYS A 537 -23.70 2.89 -9.63
#